data_AF-A0A924GKW8-F1
#
_entry.id   AF-A0A924GKW8-F1
#
_cell.length_a   1.000
_cell.length_b   1.000
_cell.length_c   1.000
_cell.angle_alpha   90.00
_cell.angle_beta   90.00
_cell.angle_gamma   90.00
#
_symmetry.space_group_name_H-M   'P 1'
#
loop_
_entity.id
_entity.type
_entity.pdbx_description
1 polymer ?
#
loop_
_entity_poly.entity_id
_entity_poly.type
_entity_poly.pdbx_seq_one_letter_code
_entity_poly.pdbx_strand_id
1 'polypeptide(L)'
;MDATSHRGRKLASTASAPAHHNGVAAHHGGLSLMVVMLAVEGLPTTPLTFPNIMGFTYLSVVGTAFAYVLWFRGITRLPASTTAFLGLLSPVVAILLGWMITGEDLTFVQMVGIVIV
;
A
#
# COMPACT_ATOMS: atom_id res chain seq x y z
N MET A 1 -45.70 22.34 -2.39
CA MET A 1 -44.48 22.52 -1.58
C MET A 1 -43.88 21.14 -1.32
N ASP A 2 -42.93 20.70 -2.15
CA ASP A 2 -42.13 19.51 -1.84
C ASP A 2 -40.69 19.77 -2.30
N ALA A 3 -39.95 20.47 -1.44
CA ALA A 3 -38.54 20.84 -1.64
C ALA A 3 -37.58 19.90 -0.89
N THR A 4 -38.10 18.89 -0.19
CA THR A 4 -37.31 17.98 0.67
C THR A 4 -36.92 16.68 -0.03
N SER A 5 -37.70 16.24 -1.03
CA SER A 5 -37.44 15.01 -1.81
C SER A 5 -36.15 15.04 -2.66
N HIS A 6 -35.79 16.19 -3.24
CA HIS A 6 -34.59 16.30 -4.09
C HIS A 6 -33.27 16.27 -3.32
N ARG A 7 -33.27 16.58 -2.01
CA ARG A 7 -32.04 16.68 -1.21
C ARG A 7 -31.51 15.32 -0.78
N GLY A 8 -32.39 14.34 -0.56
CA GLY A 8 -32.02 12.97 -0.16
C GLY A 8 -31.30 12.18 -1.26
N ARG A 9 -31.65 12.39 -2.54
CA ARG A 9 -31.00 11.70 -3.68
C ARG A 9 -29.58 12.19 -3.95
N LYS A 10 -29.23 13.44 -3.64
CA LYS A 10 -27.87 13.96 -3.83
C LYS A 10 -26.87 13.39 -2.82
N LEU A 11 -27.30 13.16 -1.58
CA LEU A 11 -26.46 12.61 -0.49
C LEU A 11 -26.12 11.13 -0.69
N ALA A 12 -26.96 10.37 -1.39
CA ALA A 12 -26.69 8.97 -1.72
C ALA A 12 -25.70 8.79 -2.89
N SER A 13 -25.47 9.81 -3.71
CA SER A 13 -24.61 9.73 -4.91
C SER A 13 -23.13 9.98 -4.64
N THR A 14 -22.77 10.53 -3.49
CA THR A 14 -21.39 10.89 -3.13
C THR A 14 -20.66 9.82 -2.33
N ALA A 15 -21.34 8.72 -1.99
CA ALA A 15 -20.71 7.55 -1.39
C ALA A 15 -20.05 6.68 -2.47
N SER A 16 -19.19 7.26 -3.31
CA SER A 16 -18.30 6.48 -4.16
C SER A 16 -17.39 5.67 -3.24
N ALA A 17 -17.54 4.35 -3.28
CA ALA A 17 -16.83 3.41 -2.42
C ALA A 17 -15.35 3.81 -2.26
N PRO A 18 -14.77 3.79 -1.05
CA PRO A 18 -13.37 4.16 -0.79
C PRO A 18 -12.35 3.49 -1.74
N ALA A 19 -12.71 2.31 -2.25
CA ALA A 19 -11.93 1.56 -3.25
C ALA A 19 -11.70 2.34 -4.57
N HIS A 20 -12.69 3.10 -5.05
CA HIS A 20 -12.53 3.88 -6.29
C HIS A 20 -11.54 5.02 -6.12
N HIS A 21 -11.59 5.75 -4.99
CA HIS A 21 -10.66 6.84 -4.70
C HIS A 21 -9.21 6.36 -4.56
N ASN A 22 -8.99 5.26 -3.83
CA ASN A 22 -7.66 4.71 -3.65
C ASN A 22 -7.10 4.10 -4.94
N GLY A 23 -7.95 3.50 -5.78
CA GLY A 23 -7.55 3.00 -7.11
C GLY A 23 -7.12 4.14 -8.04
N VAL A 24 -7.83 5.27 -8.01
CA VAL A 24 -7.47 6.46 -8.79
C VAL A 24 -6.12 7.02 -8.33
N ALA A 25 -5.87 7.13 -7.03
CA ALA A 25 -4.58 7.61 -6.51
C ALA A 25 -3.42 6.69 -6.91
N ALA A 26 -3.60 5.37 -6.87
CA ALA A 26 -2.59 4.41 -7.31
C ALA A 26 -2.27 4.54 -8.80
N HIS A 27 -3.29 4.74 -9.65
CA HIS A 27 -3.10 5.01 -11.07
C HIS A 27 -2.30 6.29 -11.33
N HIS A 28 -2.64 7.38 -10.63
CA HIS A 28 -1.92 8.66 -10.76
C HIS A 28 -0.48 8.55 -10.26
N GLY A 29 -0.25 7.81 -9.17
CA GLY A 29 1.09 7.52 -8.67
C GLY A 29 1.92 6.70 -9.67
N GLY A 30 1.32 5.68 -10.28
CA GLY A 30 2.00 4.88 -11.31
C GLY A 30 2.35 5.71 -12.55
N LEU A 31 1.44 6.58 -13.00
CA LEU A 31 1.68 7.48 -14.12
C LEU A 31 2.78 8.51 -13.82
N SER A 32 2.76 9.11 -12.63
CA SER A 32 3.79 10.08 -12.25
C SER A 32 5.16 9.42 -12.16
N LEU A 33 5.26 8.22 -11.57
CA LEU A 33 6.49 7.44 -11.53
C LEU A 33 6.99 7.05 -12.93
N MET A 34 6.09 6.65 -13.84
CA MET A 34 6.45 6.36 -15.24
C MET A 34 7.06 7.59 -15.93
N VAL A 35 6.45 8.77 -15.77
CA VAL A 35 6.97 10.01 -16.37
C VAL A 35 8.34 10.36 -15.80
N VAL A 36 8.52 10.24 -14.48
CA VAL A 36 9.82 10.51 -13.84
C VAL A 36 10.88 9.52 -14.30
N MET A 37 10.55 8.22 -14.35
CA MET A 37 11.47 7.19 -14.83
C MET A 37 11.92 7.46 -16.27
N LEU A 38 11.00 7.78 -17.17
CA LEU A 38 11.35 8.12 -18.56
C LEU A 38 12.17 9.41 -18.67
N ALA A 39 11.92 10.40 -17.80
CA ALA A 39 12.65 11.67 -17.81
C ALA A 39 14.07 11.57 -17.23
N VAL A 40 14.29 10.68 -16.25
CA VAL A 40 15.56 10.58 -15.51
C VAL A 40 16.42 9.42 -16.00
N GLU A 41 15.85 8.23 -16.20
CA GLU A 41 16.58 7.00 -16.55
C GLU A 41 16.51 6.68 -18.05
N GLY A 42 15.45 7.13 -18.74
CA GLY A 42 15.21 6.83 -20.14
C GLY A 42 14.64 5.43 -20.37
N LEU A 43 14.64 4.96 -21.63
CA LEU A 43 14.12 3.64 -21.96
C LEU A 43 15.06 2.54 -21.45
N PRO A 44 14.55 1.51 -20.75
CA PRO A 44 15.38 0.43 -20.24
C PRO A 44 15.98 -0.35 -21.41
N THR A 45 17.31 -0.43 -21.44
CA THR A 45 18.08 -1.15 -22.46
C THR A 45 18.27 -2.63 -22.12
N THR A 46 18.05 -3.00 -20.85
CA THR A 46 18.16 -4.37 -20.35
C THR A 46 16.85 -5.13 -20.62
N PRO A 47 16.90 -6.31 -21.23
CA PRO A 47 15.70 -7.12 -21.46
C PRO A 47 15.13 -7.65 -20.14
N LEU A 48 13.80 -7.69 -20.05
CA LEU A 48 13.09 -8.27 -18.90
C LEU A 48 13.31 -9.78 -18.86
N THR A 49 13.93 -10.26 -17.79
CA THR A 49 14.12 -11.70 -17.57
C THR A 49 12.89 -12.32 -16.94
N PHE A 50 12.69 -13.63 -17.15
CA PHE A 50 11.57 -14.37 -16.54
C PHE A 50 11.55 -14.24 -14.99
N PRO A 51 12.67 -14.34 -14.27
CA PRO A 51 12.71 -14.06 -12.83
C PRO A 51 12.20 -12.67 -12.45
N ASN A 52 12.51 -11.63 -13.24
CA ASN A 52 12.00 -10.28 -12.97
C ASN A 52 10.48 -10.22 -13.12
N ILE A 53 9.94 -10.83 -14.18
CA ILE A 53 8.49 -10.87 -14.41
C ILE A 53 7.78 -11.59 -13.26
N MET A 54 8.32 -12.72 -12.81
CA MET A 54 7.77 -13.45 -11.66
C MET A 54 7.85 -12.62 -10.37
N GLY A 55 8.98 -11.95 -10.13
CA GLY A 55 9.18 -11.07 -8.98
C GLY A 55 8.19 -9.91 -8.97
N PHE A 56 8.02 -9.20 -10.09
CA PHE A 56 7.04 -8.12 -10.21
C PHE A 56 5.61 -8.63 -10.04
N THR A 57 5.28 -9.79 -10.63
CA THR A 57 3.95 -10.39 -10.48
C THR A 57 3.66 -10.70 -9.01
N TYR A 58 4.62 -11.29 -8.30
CA TYR A 58 4.50 -11.56 -6.87
C TYR A 58 4.30 -10.27 -6.05
N LEU A 59 5.12 -9.24 -6.28
CA LEU A 59 5.02 -7.97 -5.56
C LEU A 59 3.70 -7.24 -5.84
N SER A 60 3.23 -7.23 -7.09
CA SER A 60 1.97 -6.57 -7.46
C SER A 60 0.75 -7.34 -6.95
N VAL A 61 0.73 -8.67 -7.05
CA VAL A 61 -0.43 -9.47 -6.65
C VAL A 61 -0.46 -9.71 -5.15
N VAL A 62 0.61 -10.27 -4.58
CA VAL A 62 0.67 -10.67 -3.17
C VAL A 62 1.04 -9.48 -2.30
N GLY A 63 2.14 -8.80 -2.63
CA GLY A 63 2.66 -7.67 -1.83
C GLY A 63 1.75 -6.44 -1.83
N THR A 64 0.96 -6.25 -2.90
CA THR A 64 0.11 -5.06 -3.06
C THR A 64 -1.37 -5.43 -3.02
N ALA A 65 -1.91 -6.08 -4.05
CA ALA A 65 -3.37 -6.25 -4.18
C ALA A 65 -3.97 -7.08 -3.03
N PHE A 66 -3.39 -8.23 -2.73
CA PHE A 66 -3.86 -9.09 -1.63
C PHE A 66 -3.68 -8.42 -0.26
N ALA A 67 -2.52 -7.83 -0.01
CA ALA A 67 -2.26 -7.07 1.22
C ALA A 67 -3.26 -5.92 1.43
N TYR A 68 -3.58 -5.15 0.38
CA TYR A 68 -4.58 -4.09 0.45
C TYR A 68 -5.98 -4.61 0.78
N VAL A 69 -6.39 -5.74 0.18
CA VAL A 69 -7.68 -6.37 0.52
C VAL A 69 -7.72 -6.74 2.00
N LEU A 70 -6.66 -7.34 2.54
CA LEU A 70 -6.57 -7.67 3.95
C LEU A 70 -6.60 -6.42 4.83
N TRP A 71 -5.85 -5.38 4.45
CA TRP A 71 -5.81 -4.11 5.18
C TRP A 71 -7.21 -3.48 5.26
N PHE A 72 -7.89 -3.27 4.14
CA PHE A 72 -9.23 -2.66 4.14
C PHE A 72 -10.25 -3.52 4.89
N ARG A 73 -10.15 -4.85 4.81
CA ARG A 73 -10.99 -5.76 5.60
C ARG A 73 -10.66 -5.73 7.10
N GLY A 74 -9.41 -5.47 7.46
CA GLY A 74 -8.94 -5.38 8.84
C GLY A 74 -9.39 -4.09 9.51
N ILE A 75 -9.12 -2.94 8.89
CA ILE A 75 -9.44 -1.63 9.46
C ILE A 75 -10.95 -1.38 9.60
N THR A 76 -11.77 -2.09 8.82
CA THR A 76 -13.24 -2.03 8.98
C THR A 76 -13.75 -2.80 10.20
N ARG A 77 -12.91 -3.65 10.80
CA ARG A 77 -13.25 -4.51 11.95
C ARG A 77 -12.52 -4.11 13.24
N LEU A 78 -11.52 -3.25 13.14
CA LEU A 78 -10.64 -2.87 14.25
C LEU A 78 -10.91 -1.43 14.71
N PRO A 79 -10.80 -1.14 16.02
CA PRO A 79 -10.79 0.24 16.51
C PRO A 79 -9.64 1.05 15.89
N ALA A 80 -9.83 2.37 15.79
CA ALA A 80 -8.83 3.27 15.21
C ALA A 80 -7.47 3.22 15.94
N SER A 81 -7.49 3.03 17.27
CA SER A 81 -6.27 2.88 18.08
C SER A 81 -5.46 1.65 17.68
N THR A 82 -6.08 0.47 17.54
CA THR A 82 -5.39 -0.75 17.10
C THR A 82 -4.86 -0.62 15.68
N THR A 83 -5.62 -0.01 14.79
CA THR A 83 -5.18 0.26 13.41
C THR A 83 -3.94 1.15 13.36
N ALA A 84 -3.84 2.15 14.24
CA ALA A 84 -2.66 3.00 14.34
C ALA A 84 -1.41 2.22 14.80
N PHE A 85 -1.57 1.34 15.79
CA PHE A 85 -0.48 0.47 16.25
C PHE A 85 0.00 -0.51 15.16
N LEU A 86 -0.89 -1.02 14.31
CA LEU A 86 -0.48 -1.87 13.17
C LEU A 86 0.49 -1.14 12.22
N GLY A 87 0.33 0.17 12.04
CA GLY A 87 1.27 0.99 11.28
C GLY A 87 2.65 1.06 11.92
N LEU A 88 2.71 1.15 13.25
CA LEU A 88 3.97 1.15 14.02
C LEU A 88 4.63 -0.24 14.03
N LEU A 89 3.84 -1.32 14.02
CA LEU A 89 4.39 -2.68 13.96
C LEU A 89 4.99 -3.04 12.60
N SER A 90 4.57 -2.39 11.52
CA SER A 90 5.09 -2.62 10.15
C SER A 90 6.62 -2.61 10.07
N PRO A 91 7.35 -1.55 10.53
CA PRO A 91 8.81 -1.54 10.51
C PRO A 91 9.43 -2.65 11.36
N VAL A 92 8.84 -3.01 12.50
CA VAL A 92 9.33 -4.12 13.34
C VAL A 92 9.25 -5.44 12.58
N VAL A 93 8.10 -5.73 11.98
CA VAL A 93 7.92 -6.94 11.16
C VAL A 93 8.87 -6.94 9.96
N ALA A 94 9.04 -5.81 9.27
CA ALA A 94 9.94 -5.70 8.13
C ALA A 94 11.39 -6.04 8.51
N ILE A 95 11.89 -5.50 9.63
CA ILE A 95 13.25 -5.78 10.13
C ILE A 95 13.39 -7.25 10.52
N LEU A 96 12.41 -7.82 11.23
CA LEU A 96 12.43 -9.22 11.63
C LEU A 96 12.43 -10.17 10.42
N LEU A 97 11.67 -9.85 9.37
CA LEU A 97 11.67 -10.61 8.13
C LEU A 97 13.01 -10.47 7.38
N GLY A 98 13.62 -9.28 7.35
CA GLY A 98 14.96 -9.08 6.79
C GLY A 98 16.02 -9.93 7.50
N TRP A 99 16.00 -9.93 8.83
CA TRP A 99 16.90 -10.77 9.62
C TRP A 99 16.65 -12.27 9.41
N MET A 100 15.38 -12.72 9.44
CA MET A 100 15.04 -14.15 9.41
C MET A 100 15.12 -14.76 8.00
N ILE A 101 14.68 -14.03 6.97
CA ILE A 101 14.59 -14.54 5.59
C ILE A 101 15.85 -14.22 4.81
N THR A 102 16.34 -12.98 4.89
CA THR A 102 17.51 -12.52 4.14
C THR A 102 18.82 -12.79 4.91
N GLY A 103 18.76 -12.92 6.24
CA GLY A 103 19.95 -13.16 7.08
C GLY A 103 20.74 -11.89 7.40
N GLU A 104 20.12 -10.71 7.34
CA GLU A 104 20.79 -9.42 7.59
C GLU A 104 21.19 -9.25 9.05
N ASP A 105 22.46 -8.94 9.33
CA ASP A 105 22.91 -8.69 10.70
C ASP A 105 22.23 -7.45 11.32
N LEU A 106 21.58 -7.65 12.47
CA LEU A 106 20.91 -6.58 13.19
C LEU A 106 21.90 -5.77 14.02
N THR A 107 21.97 -4.48 13.70
CA THR A 107 22.78 -3.53 14.47
C THR A 107 22.16 -3.27 15.84
N PHE A 108 22.98 -2.87 16.81
CA PHE A 108 22.50 -2.50 18.15
C PHE A 108 21.44 -1.39 18.10
N VAL A 109 21.60 -0.41 17.21
CA VAL A 109 20.66 0.70 17.04
C VAL A 109 19.31 0.21 16.50
N GLN A 110 19.28 -0.75 15.56
CA GLN A 110 18.03 -1.37 15.10
C GLN A 110 17.32 -2.13 16.20
N MET A 111 18.05 -2.88 17.04
CA MET A 111 17.46 -3.58 18.19
C MET A 111 16.83 -2.62 19.19
N VAL A 112 17.51 -1.52 19.52
CA VAL A 112 16.95 -0.46 20.39
C VAL A 112 15.72 0.16 19.74
N GLY A 113 15.76 0.42 18.43
CA GLY A 113 14.61 0.92 17.67
C GLY A 113 13.40 0.00 17.77
N ILE A 114 13.58 -1.31 17.65
CA ILE A 114 12.50 -2.30 17.80
C ILE A 114 11.85 -2.24 19.19
N VAL A 115 12.63 -2.01 20.25
CA VAL A 115 12.11 -1.94 21.63
C VAL A 115 11.35 -0.65 21.91
N ILE A 116 11.72 0.46 21.25
CA ILE A 116 11.10 1.78 21.47
C ILE A 116 9.74 1.89 20.78
N VAL A 117 9.60 1.30 19.59
CA VAL A 117 8.39 1.31 18.76
C VAL A 117 7.27 0.51 19.42
#